data_AF-F0G4E7-F1
#
_entry.id   AF-F0G4E7-F1
#
_cell.length_a   1.000
_cell.length_b   1.000
_cell.length_c   1.000
_cell.angle_alpha   90.00
_cell.angle_beta   90.00
_cell.angle_gamma   90.00
#
_symmetry.space_group_name_H-M   'P 1'
#
loop_
_entity.id
_entity.type
_entity.pdbx_description
1 polymer ?
#
loop_
_entity_poly.entity_id
_entity_poly.type
_entity_poly.pdbx_seq_one_letter_code
_entity_poly.pdbx_strand_id
1 'polypeptide(L)'
;RTALDAQHADIAMAVSVDAQHARAPQPTFALLRTSLADDLAARLTAGDRKVRAWYARHKTVEVEFRDERAFYNANSWQELAALARR
;
A
#
# COMPACT_ATOMS: atom_id res chain seq x y z
N ARG A 1 -1.98 -10.91 -9.28
CA ARG A 1 -2.53 -12.03 -8.47
C ARG A 1 -1.45 -13.02 -8.04
N THR A 2 -0.40 -13.23 -8.83
CA THR A 2 0.70 -14.18 -8.56
C THR A 2 1.25 -14.12 -7.13
N ALA A 3 1.56 -12.94 -6.58
CA ALA A 3 2.09 -12.83 -5.21
C ALA A 3 1.08 -13.19 -4.10
N LEU A 4 -0.20 -12.79 -4.26
CA LEU A 4 -1.26 -13.06 -3.28
C LEU A 4 -1.55 -14.56 -3.19
N ASP A 5 -1.59 -15.23 -4.35
CA ASP A 5 -1.93 -16.64 -4.46
C ASP A 5 -0.72 -17.51 -4.11
N ALA A 6 0.48 -17.20 -4.61
CA ALA A 6 1.69 -17.98 -4.34
C ALA A 6 2.07 -17.97 -2.85
N GLN A 7 1.78 -16.88 -2.14
CA GLN A 7 2.11 -16.76 -0.72
C GLN A 7 0.90 -17.04 0.18
N HIS A 8 -0.26 -17.38 -0.37
CA HIS A 8 -1.52 -17.52 0.38
C HIS A 8 -1.75 -16.34 1.34
N ALA A 9 -1.60 -15.13 0.82
CA ALA A 9 -1.73 -13.89 1.58
C ALA A 9 -3.14 -13.31 1.42
N ASP A 10 -3.51 -12.45 2.37
CA ASP A 10 -4.77 -11.70 2.35
C ASP A 10 -4.58 -10.33 1.71
N ILE A 11 -3.37 -9.77 1.82
CA ILE A 11 -2.98 -8.44 1.37
C ILE A 11 -1.63 -8.51 0.64
N ALA A 12 -1.52 -7.87 -0.52
CA ALA A 12 -0.25 -7.55 -1.16
C ALA A 12 -0.09 -6.03 -1.18
N MET A 13 0.88 -5.51 -0.42
CA MET A 13 1.20 -4.08 -0.31
C MET A 13 2.40 -3.74 -1.20
N ALA A 14 2.32 -2.67 -1.97
CA ALA A 14 3.46 -2.19 -2.75
C ALA A 14 4.55 -1.61 -1.84
N VAL A 15 5.81 -1.87 -2.19
CA VAL A 15 6.99 -1.25 -1.59
C VAL A 15 7.88 -0.77 -2.71
N SER A 16 8.17 0.53 -2.74
CA SER A 16 9.19 1.05 -3.66
C SER A 16 10.58 0.78 -3.09
N VAL A 17 11.49 0.34 -3.96
CA VAL A 17 12.88 0.05 -3.61
C VAL A 17 13.78 0.89 -4.52
N ASP A 18 14.59 1.77 -3.94
CA ASP A 18 15.50 2.64 -4.70
C ASP A 18 16.81 1.93 -5.09
N ALA A 19 17.70 2.65 -5.79
CA ALA A 19 18.99 2.12 -6.23
C ALA A 19 19.94 1.76 -5.06
N GLN A 20 19.70 2.32 -3.87
CA GLN A 20 20.43 2.04 -2.64
C GLN A 20 19.78 0.91 -1.83
N HIS A 21 18.77 0.23 -2.38
CA HIS A 21 17.94 -0.78 -1.70
C HIS A 21 17.17 -0.24 -0.49
N ALA A 22 16.98 1.08 -0.38
CA ALA A 22 16.11 1.63 0.63
C ALA A 22 14.65 1.30 0.27
N ARG A 23 13.90 0.82 1.25
CA ARG A 23 12.51 0.37 1.10
C ARG A 23 11.57 1.44 1.61
N ALA A 24 10.64 1.87 0.78
CA ALA A 24 9.57 2.81 1.13
C ALA A 24 8.20 2.13 0.91
N PRO A 25 7.52 1.68 1.99
CA PRO A 25 6.24 1.00 1.85
C PRO A 25 5.12 1.97 1.50
N GLN A 26 4.21 1.54 0.62
CA GLN A 26 3.11 2.31 0.05
C GLN A 26 1.76 1.75 0.55
N PRO A 27 1.33 2.06 1.79
CA PRO A 27 0.23 1.36 2.45
C PRO A 27 -1.16 1.64 1.85
N THR A 28 -1.31 2.64 1.00
CA THR A 28 -2.55 2.91 0.27
C THR A 28 -2.58 2.28 -1.13
N PHE A 29 -1.48 1.64 -1.55
CA PHE A 29 -1.36 0.92 -2.81
C PHE A 29 -1.25 -0.57 -2.52
N ALA A 30 -2.40 -1.24 -2.46
CA ALA A 30 -2.47 -2.65 -2.13
C ALA A 30 -3.58 -3.39 -2.88
N LEU A 31 -3.39 -4.70 -3.07
CA LEU A 31 -4.42 -5.65 -3.47
C LEU A 31 -4.89 -6.42 -2.24
N LEU A 32 -6.20 -6.43 -1.99
CA LEU A 32 -6.82 -7.07 -0.83
C LEU A 32 -7.83 -8.13 -1.26
N ARG A 33 -8.00 -9.19 -0.46
CA ARG A 33 -9.13 -10.11 -0.59
C ARG A 33 -10.43 -9.42 -0.15
N THR A 34 -11.50 -9.59 -0.93
CA THR A 34 -12.81 -9.00 -0.61
C THR A 34 -13.41 -9.54 0.68
N SER A 35 -12.99 -10.74 1.12
CA SER A 35 -13.38 -11.33 2.41
C SER A 35 -12.93 -10.52 3.63
N LEU A 36 -12.02 -9.55 3.46
CA LEU A 36 -11.60 -8.64 4.54
C LEU A 36 -12.55 -7.46 4.78
N ALA A 37 -13.58 -7.27 3.93
CA ALA A 37 -14.45 -6.10 3.98
C ALA A 37 -15.16 -5.93 5.32
N ASP A 38 -15.66 -7.03 5.90
CA ASP A 38 -16.40 -6.99 7.17
C ASP A 38 -15.49 -6.64 8.36
N ASP A 39 -14.27 -7.20 8.42
CA ASP A 39 -13.29 -6.83 9.45
C ASP A 39 -12.88 -5.35 9.30
N LEU A 40 -12.62 -4.89 8.07
CA LEU A 40 -12.28 -3.49 7.82
C LEU A 40 -13.41 -2.56 8.29
N ALA A 41 -14.66 -2.87 7.95
CA ALA A 41 -15.82 -2.09 8.38
C ALA A 41 -15.91 -2.04 9.90
N ALA A 42 -15.78 -3.18 10.58
CA ALA A 42 -15.81 -3.25 12.05
C ALA A 42 -14.69 -2.42 12.69
N ARG A 43 -13.48 -2.42 12.11
CA ARG A 43 -12.35 -1.62 12.62
C ARG A 43 -12.56 -0.13 12.43
N LEU A 44 -13.11 0.28 11.28
CA LEU A 44 -13.48 1.67 11.04
C LEU A 44 -14.55 2.15 12.03
N THR A 45 -15.57 1.33 12.31
CA THR A 45 -16.60 1.61 13.32
C THR A 45 -16.01 1.72 14.72
N ALA A 46 -15.01 0.90 15.05
CA ALA A 46 -14.29 0.97 16.32
C ALA A 46 -13.33 2.18 16.43
N GLY A 47 -13.23 3.02 15.39
CA GLY A 47 -12.44 4.25 15.39
C GLY A 47 -11.01 4.11 14.86
N ASP A 48 -10.61 2.94 14.34
CA ASP A 48 -9.27 2.76 13.80
C ASP A 48 -9.06 3.60 12.53
N ARG A 49 -7.91 4.28 12.43
CA ARG A 49 -7.53 5.08 11.25
C ARG A 49 -6.15 4.74 10.68
N LYS A 50 -5.40 3.87 11.34
CA LYS A 50 -4.01 3.54 10.95
C LYS A 50 -3.99 2.28 10.08
N VAL A 51 -3.87 2.47 8.76
CA VAL A 51 -3.82 1.37 7.77
C VAL A 51 -2.76 0.33 8.11
N ARG A 52 -1.55 0.76 8.50
CA ARG A 52 -0.45 -0.17 8.88
C ARG A 52 -0.79 -1.02 10.11
N ALA A 53 -1.50 -0.45 11.09
CA ALA A 53 -1.93 -1.21 12.26
C ALA A 53 -3.00 -2.26 11.89
N TRP A 54 -3.84 -1.94 10.91
CA TRP A 54 -4.81 -2.89 10.37
C TRP A 54 -4.13 -4.01 9.55
N TYR A 55 -3.15 -3.69 8.70
CA TYR A 55 -2.38 -4.69 7.94
C TYR A 55 -1.65 -5.70 8.84
N ALA A 56 -1.15 -5.27 10.00
CA ALA A 56 -0.49 -6.15 10.95
C ALA A 56 -1.39 -7.28 11.51
N ARG A 57 -2.71 -7.21 11.31
CA ARG A 57 -3.68 -8.23 11.71
C ARG A 57 -3.89 -9.33 10.67
N HIS A 58 -3.44 -9.09 9.44
CA HIS A 58 -3.71 -9.93 8.27
C HIS A 58 -2.40 -10.43 7.66
N LYS A 59 -2.45 -11.57 6.97
CA LYS A 59 -1.24 -12.06 6.30
C LYS A 59 -0.93 -11.17 5.10
N THR A 60 0.06 -10.30 5.28
CA THR A 60 0.45 -9.28 4.30
C THR A 60 1.79 -9.64 3.67
N VAL A 61 1.87 -9.51 2.35
CA VAL A 61 3.12 -9.67 1.60
C VAL A 61 3.49 -8.35 0.93
N GLU A 62 4.79 -8.09 0.88
CA GLU A 62 5.31 -6.91 0.19
C GLU A 62 5.64 -7.26 -1.26
N VAL A 63 5.23 -6.38 -2.17
CA VAL A 63 5.52 -6.49 -3.61
C VAL A 63 6.44 -5.35 -3.98
N GLU A 64 7.64 -5.69 -4.43
CA GLU A 64 8.67 -4.71 -4.75
C GLU A 64 8.43 -4.03 -6.11
N PHE A 65 8.58 -2.72 -6.12
CA PHE A 65 8.56 -1.89 -7.33
C PHE A 65 9.85 -1.08 -7.39
N ARG A 66 10.55 -1.13 -8.53
CA ARG A 66 11.84 -0.45 -8.73
C ARG A 66 11.70 0.97 -9.28
N ASP A 67 10.48 1.38 -9.61
CA ASP A 67 10.17 2.75 -10.01
C ASP A 67 9.37 3.44 -8.90
N GLU A 68 10.07 4.19 -8.05
CA GLU A 68 9.46 5.03 -7.02
C GLU A 68 8.49 6.07 -7.61
N ARG A 69 8.68 6.46 -8.87
CA ARG A 69 7.90 7.54 -9.49
C ARG A 69 6.47 7.12 -9.75
N ALA A 70 6.21 5.81 -9.84
CA ALA A 70 4.88 5.24 -10.00
C ALA A 70 3.93 5.53 -8.81
N PHE A 71 4.46 5.94 -7.66
CA PHE A 71 3.70 6.18 -6.43
C PHE A 71 3.68 7.64 -5.98
N TYR A 72 4.12 8.60 -6.82
CA TYR A 72 4.06 10.01 -6.45
C TYR A 72 2.63 10.44 -6.15
N ASN A 73 2.45 11.07 -4.99
CA ASN A 73 1.20 11.70 -4.57
C ASN A 73 1.44 13.20 -4.40
N ALA A 74 0.55 14.01 -4.97
CA ALA A 74 0.55 15.45 -4.71
C ALA A 74 -0.37 15.76 -3.53
N ASN A 75 0.23 16.18 -2.43
CA ASN A 75 -0.47 16.68 -1.25
C ASN A 75 -0.54 18.21 -1.25
N SER A 76 0.21 18.88 -2.13
CA SER A 76 0.19 20.34 -2.29
C SER A 76 0.09 20.80 -3.74
N TRP A 77 -0.35 22.05 -3.93
CA TRP A 77 -0.38 22.71 -5.25
C TRP A 77 1.01 22.81 -5.90
N GLN A 78 2.06 22.99 -5.09
CA GLN A 78 3.44 23.05 -5.57
C GLN A 78 3.88 21.68 -6.11
N GLU A 79 3.58 20.60 -5.40
CA GLU A 79 3.84 19.23 -5.85
C GLU A 79 3.05 18.88 -7.11
N LEU A 80 1.77 19.26 -7.17
CA LEU A 80 0.94 19.06 -8.35
C LEU A 80 1.51 19.78 -9.59
N ALA A 81 1.91 21.04 -9.43
CA ALA A 81 2.53 21.81 -10.50
C ALA A 81 3.89 21.23 -10.93
N ALA A 82 4.66 20.64 -10.01
CA ALA A 82 5.90 19.96 -10.32
C ALA A 82 5.67 18.67 -11.12
N LEU A 83 4.61 17.91 -10.82
CA LEU A 83 4.22 16.72 -11.58
C LEU A 83 3.72 17.08 -12.99
N ALA A 84 2.96 18.17 -13.16
CA ALA A 84 2.44 18.59 -14.46
C ALA A 84 3.52 19.06 -15.46
N ARG A 85 4.72 19.39 -14.96
CA ARG A 85 5.88 19.79 -15.79
C ARG A 85 6.80 18.62 -16.16
N ARG A 86 6.46 17.39 -15.76
CA ARG A 86 7.21 16.18 -16.08
C ARG A 86 6.69 15.48 -17.32
#